data_AF-A0A161VBQ4-F1
#
_entry.id   AF-A0A161VBQ4-F1
#
_cell.length_a   1.000
_cell.length_b   1.000
_cell.length_c   1.000
_cell.angle_alpha   90.00
_cell.angle_beta   90.00
_cell.angle_gamma   90.00
#
_symmetry.space_group_name_H-M   'P 1'
#
loop_
_entity.id
_entity.type
_entity.pdbx_description
1 polymer ?
#
loop_
_entity_poly.entity_id
_entity_poly.type
_entity_poly.pdbx_seq_one_letter_code
_entity_poly.pdbx_strand_id
1 'polypeptide(L)'
;MGLVGLMLSSYVLLVGGQLNGPVIGAILSAVGFSAFGCHLKNSFPILVGIFIASLFGTFHEITSTGMLVAAVFGTGLAPISGFYGSFYGVIAGVLHIALVHNVSTLHGGLNLYNSGFSTGFVAGILVPILDNFTAVRKEKKTLEKRIIKKNHR
;
A
#
# COMPACT_ATOMS: atom_id res chain seq x y z
N MET A 1 -2.47 10.28 -14.13
CA MET A 1 -3.45 10.73 -13.12
C MET A 1 -4.84 10.16 -13.37
N GLY A 2 -5.51 10.45 -14.49
CA GLY A 2 -6.88 9.94 -14.78
C GLY A 2 -7.03 8.41 -14.70
N LEU A 3 -6.05 7.65 -15.19
CA LEU A 3 -6.03 6.18 -15.08
C LEU A 3 -6.07 5.67 -13.63
N VAL A 4 -5.35 6.33 -12.71
CA VAL A 4 -5.36 5.94 -11.28
C VAL A 4 -6.74 6.21 -10.69
N GLY A 5 -7.37 7.34 -11.04
CA GLY A 5 -8.75 7.62 -10.66
C GLY A 5 -9.72 6.55 -11.16
N LEU A 6 -9.62 6.18 -12.45
CA LEU A 6 -10.42 5.10 -13.02
C LEU A 6 -10.19 3.75 -12.31
N MET A 7 -8.93 3.41 -12.01
CA MET A 7 -8.59 2.18 -11.29
C MET A 7 -9.23 2.17 -9.90
N LEU A 8 -9.13 3.27 -9.14
CA LEU A 8 -9.66 3.37 -7.79
C LEU A 8 -11.19 3.36 -7.77
N SER A 9 -11.84 4.10 -8.67
CA SER A 9 -13.29 4.06 -8.82
C SER A 9 -13.78 2.68 -9.24
N SER A 10 -13.08 2.02 -10.17
CA SER A 10 -13.40 0.65 -10.57
C SER A 10 -13.23 -0.33 -9.42
N TYR A 11 -12.15 -0.21 -8.63
CA TYR A 11 -11.94 -1.03 -7.45
C TYR A 11 -13.12 -0.91 -6.47
N VAL A 12 -13.54 0.32 -6.14
CA VAL A 12 -14.68 0.56 -5.24
C VAL A 12 -15.96 -0.09 -5.76
N LEU A 13 -16.27 0.06 -7.05
CA LEU A 13 -17.49 -0.50 -7.65
C LEU A 13 -17.42 -2.04 -7.71
N LEU A 14 -16.26 -2.62 -8.02
CA LEU A 14 -16.06 -4.06 -8.11
C LEU A 14 -16.20 -4.77 -6.76
N VAL A 15 -15.81 -4.12 -5.66
CA VAL A 15 -16.02 -4.68 -4.30
C VAL A 15 -17.44 -4.45 -3.78
N GLY A 16 -18.34 -3.85 -4.57
CA GLY A 16 -19.72 -3.54 -4.19
C GLY A 16 -19.88 -2.30 -3.30
N GLY A 17 -18.85 -1.45 -3.25
CA GLY A 17 -18.83 -0.22 -2.46
C GLY A 17 -19.60 0.92 -3.10
N GLN A 18 -19.97 1.91 -2.29
CA GLN A 18 -20.66 3.12 -2.75
C GLN A 18 -19.69 4.29 -2.92
N LEU A 19 -19.80 4.99 -4.05
CA LEU A 19 -19.08 6.26 -4.29
C LEU A 19 -19.80 7.41 -3.57
N ASN A 20 -19.59 7.49 -2.25
CA ASN A 20 -20.09 8.59 -1.43
C ASN A 20 -19.02 9.69 -1.24
N GLY A 21 -19.40 10.80 -0.58
CA GLY A 21 -18.53 11.97 -0.40
C GLY A 21 -17.12 11.64 0.13
N PRO A 22 -16.98 10.91 1.25
CA PRO A 22 -15.67 10.51 1.78
C PRO A 22 -14.84 9.68 0.80
N VAL A 23 -15.45 8.70 0.12
CA VAL A 23 -14.75 7.84 -0.85
C VAL A 23 -14.28 8.64 -2.06
N ILE A 24 -15.13 9.50 -2.62
CA ILE A 24 -14.77 10.38 -3.73
C ILE A 24 -13.65 11.34 -3.31
N GLY A 25 -13.74 11.93 -2.12
CA GLY A 25 -12.68 12.78 -1.56
C GLY A 25 -11.34 12.05 -1.49
N ALA A 26 -11.34 10.82 -0.96
CA ALA A 26 -10.14 9.98 -0.92
C ALA A 26 -9.59 9.69 -2.32
N ILE A 27 -10.44 9.36 -3.30
CA ILE A 27 -10.02 9.09 -4.68
C ILE A 27 -9.37 10.32 -5.30
N LEU A 28 -9.99 11.50 -5.16
CA LEU A 28 -9.42 12.75 -5.69
C LEU A 28 -8.09 13.10 -5.04
N SER A 29 -7.95 12.90 -3.72
CA SER A 29 -6.66 13.03 -3.03
C SER A 29 -5.60 12.09 -3.62
N ALA A 30 -5.91 10.80 -3.76
CA ALA A 30 -4.99 9.81 -4.33
C ALA A 30 -4.63 10.12 -5.79
N VAL A 31 -5.59 10.63 -6.58
CA VAL A 31 -5.33 11.11 -7.95
C VAL A 31 -4.37 12.29 -7.94
N GLY A 32 -4.50 13.25 -7.02
CA GLY A 32 -3.52 14.34 -6.85
C GLY A 32 -2.10 13.82 -6.62
N PHE A 33 -1.94 12.85 -5.70
CA PHE A 33 -0.64 12.23 -5.42
C PHE A 33 -0.12 11.34 -6.56
N SER A 34 -0.96 10.92 -7.49
CA SER A 34 -0.52 10.11 -8.65
C SER A 34 0.40 10.84 -9.63
N ALA A 35 0.47 12.18 -9.56
CA ALA A 35 1.51 12.95 -10.26
C ALA A 35 2.92 12.71 -9.69
N PHE A 36 3.03 12.30 -8.42
CA PHE A 36 4.27 12.20 -7.66
C PHE A 36 4.71 10.74 -7.42
N GLY A 37 4.39 9.84 -8.34
CA GLY A 37 4.94 8.47 -8.35
C GLY A 37 3.98 7.34 -7.98
N CYS A 38 2.72 7.63 -7.67
CA CYS A 38 1.67 6.60 -7.61
C CYS A 38 1.12 6.33 -9.02
N HIS A 39 1.32 5.10 -9.51
CA HIS A 39 0.97 4.67 -10.86
C HIS A 39 0.14 3.37 -10.80
N LEU A 40 -0.50 2.99 -11.91
CA LEU A 40 -1.28 1.74 -11.96
C LEU A 40 -0.46 0.52 -11.51
N LYS A 41 0.77 0.39 -12.03
CA LYS A 41 1.60 -0.81 -11.82
C LYS A 41 2.07 -0.99 -10.38
N ASN A 42 2.23 0.09 -9.61
CA ASN A 42 2.74 0.03 -8.24
C ASN A 42 1.64 0.24 -7.17
N SER A 43 0.52 0.90 -7.51
CA SER A 43 -0.65 0.98 -6.64
C SER A 43 -1.48 -0.30 -6.66
N PHE A 44 -1.55 -1.01 -7.80
CA PHE A 44 -2.34 -2.24 -7.92
C PHE A 44 -1.94 -3.35 -6.93
N PRO A 45 -0.64 -3.66 -6.72
CA PRO A 45 -0.23 -4.65 -5.71
C PRO A 45 -0.67 -4.28 -4.29
N ILE A 46 -0.73 -2.98 -3.97
CA ILE A 46 -1.22 -2.52 -2.66
C ILE A 46 -2.71 -2.86 -2.50
N LEU A 47 -3.53 -2.55 -3.52
CA LEU A 47 -4.96 -2.87 -3.52
C LEU A 47 -5.23 -4.37 -3.43
N VAL A 48 -4.38 -5.19 -4.07
CA VAL A 48 -4.44 -6.65 -3.94
C VAL A 48 -4.17 -7.07 -2.49
N GLY A 49 -3.15 -6.50 -1.85
CA GLY A 49 -2.86 -6.76 -0.44
C GLY A 49 -4.01 -6.38 0.49
N ILE A 50 -4.62 -5.23 0.26
CA ILE A 50 -5.80 -4.76 1.01
C ILE A 50 -6.99 -5.72 0.82
N PHE A 51 -7.26 -6.13 -0.42
CA PHE A 51 -8.34 -7.08 -0.73
C PHE A 51 -8.09 -8.44 -0.08
N ILE A 52 -6.86 -8.94 -0.12
CA ILE A 52 -6.49 -10.19 0.57
C ILE A 52 -6.72 -10.03 2.07
N ALA A 53 -6.27 -8.92 2.67
CA ALA A 53 -6.48 -8.66 4.09
C ALA A 53 -7.96 -8.56 4.46
N SER A 54 -8.82 -8.05 3.58
CA SER A 54 -10.26 -8.00 3.85
C SER A 54 -10.94 -9.36 3.78
N LEU A 55 -10.36 -10.36 3.10
CA LEU A 55 -10.86 -11.73 3.14
C LEU A 55 -10.53 -12.43 4.47
N PHE A 56 -9.39 -12.10 5.08
CA PHE A 56 -8.95 -12.70 6.35
C PHE A 56 -9.39 -11.89 7.59
N GLY A 57 -9.60 -10.59 7.43
CA GLY A 57 -9.96 -9.66 8.48
C GLY A 57 -11.47 -9.61 8.69
N THR A 58 -12.00 -10.51 9.50
CA THR A 58 -13.41 -10.70 9.87
C THR A 58 -14.12 -9.52 10.56
N PHE A 59 -13.53 -8.31 10.62
CA PHE A 59 -14.01 -7.26 11.51
C PHE A 59 -14.85 -6.17 10.86
N HIS A 60 -14.72 -5.90 9.55
CA HIS A 60 -15.50 -4.87 8.85
C HIS A 60 -15.84 -5.29 7.42
N GLU A 61 -17.05 -4.97 6.98
CA GLU A 61 -17.48 -5.20 5.60
C GLU A 61 -16.57 -4.43 4.63
N ILE A 62 -16.11 -5.12 3.58
CA ILE A 62 -15.27 -4.53 2.53
C ILE A 62 -15.96 -3.35 1.81
N THR A 63 -17.30 -3.35 1.83
CA THR A 63 -18.17 -2.33 1.24
C THR A 63 -18.31 -1.08 2.12
N SER A 64 -17.86 -1.13 3.37
CA SER A 64 -17.99 -0.01 4.30
C SER A 64 -17.14 1.18 3.88
N THR A 65 -17.67 2.39 4.07
CA THR A 65 -16.97 3.64 3.73
C THR A 65 -15.57 3.72 4.34
N GLY A 66 -15.41 3.29 5.59
CA GLY A 66 -14.11 3.28 6.27
C GLY A 66 -13.09 2.37 5.59
N MET A 67 -13.50 1.16 5.19
CA MET A 67 -12.64 0.23 4.44
C MET A 67 -12.27 0.76 3.06
N LEU A 68 -13.22 1.34 2.34
CA LEU A 68 -12.97 1.90 1.00
C LEU A 68 -12.02 3.10 1.06
N VAL A 69 -12.21 4.00 2.02
CA VAL A 69 -11.31 5.12 2.29
C VAL A 69 -9.92 4.62 2.68
N ALA A 70 -9.84 3.60 3.54
CA ALA A 70 -8.58 2.97 3.91
C ALA A 70 -7.87 2.35 2.70
N ALA A 71 -8.61 1.68 1.81
CA ALA A 71 -8.06 1.07 0.63
C ALA A 71 -7.45 2.10 -0.33
N VAL A 72 -8.18 3.19 -0.57
CA VAL A 72 -7.74 4.28 -1.44
C VAL A 72 -6.50 4.98 -0.87
N PHE A 73 -6.51 5.39 0.41
CA PHE A 73 -5.35 6.02 1.05
C PHE A 73 -4.16 5.07 1.24
N GLY A 74 -4.41 3.76 1.30
CA GLY A 74 -3.36 2.74 1.32
C GLY A 74 -2.49 2.79 0.06
N THR A 75 -3.01 3.24 -1.08
CA THR A 75 -2.21 3.41 -2.31
C THR A 75 -1.07 4.41 -2.20
N GLY A 76 -1.02 5.22 -1.13
CA GLY A 76 0.16 5.99 -0.76
C GLY A 76 1.41 5.15 -0.50
N LEU A 77 1.25 3.84 -0.24
CA LEU A 77 2.34 2.86 -0.13
C LEU A 77 2.87 2.37 -1.49
N ALA A 78 2.34 2.87 -2.61
CA ALA A 78 2.78 2.49 -3.96
C ALA A 78 4.30 2.59 -4.19
N PRO A 79 5.05 3.56 -3.63
CA PRO A 79 6.51 3.56 -3.75
C PRO A 79 7.16 2.28 -3.24
N ILE A 80 6.63 1.64 -2.19
CA ILE A 80 7.16 0.37 -1.66
C ILE A 80 7.09 -0.73 -2.72
N SER A 81 5.93 -0.84 -3.38
CA SER A 81 5.79 -1.78 -4.50
C SER A 81 6.70 -1.43 -5.69
N GLY A 82 6.92 -0.13 -5.94
CA GLY A 82 7.72 0.33 -7.07
C GLY A 82 9.22 0.07 -6.87
N PHE A 83 9.75 0.33 -5.67
CA PHE A 83 11.17 0.21 -5.36
C PHE A 83 11.59 -1.21 -4.96
N TYR A 84 10.80 -1.89 -4.12
CA TYR A 84 11.18 -3.20 -3.57
C TYR A 84 10.53 -4.36 -4.35
N GLY A 85 9.45 -4.09 -5.09
CA GLY A 85 8.74 -5.04 -5.93
C GLY A 85 7.32 -5.34 -5.45
N SER A 86 6.49 -5.86 -6.36
CA SER A 86 5.05 -6.07 -6.15
C SER A 86 4.71 -6.94 -4.94
N PHE A 87 5.55 -7.92 -4.61
CA PHE A 87 5.38 -8.76 -3.42
C PHE A 87 5.35 -7.94 -2.12
N TYR A 88 6.29 -7.00 -1.97
CA TYR A 88 6.31 -6.11 -0.80
C TYR A 88 5.18 -5.09 -0.83
N GLY A 89 4.68 -4.75 -2.01
CA GLY A 89 3.44 -3.99 -2.16
C GLY A 89 2.22 -4.69 -1.55
N VAL A 90 2.06 -5.99 -1.84
CA VAL A 90 0.99 -6.80 -1.25
C VAL A 90 1.12 -6.84 0.27
N ILE A 91 2.32 -7.08 0.79
CA ILE A 91 2.59 -7.07 2.24
C ILE A 91 2.24 -5.71 2.85
N ALA A 92 2.65 -4.61 2.22
CA ALA A 92 2.36 -3.27 2.69
C ALA A 92 0.85 -3.01 2.76
N GLY A 93 0.09 -3.46 1.75
CA GLY A 93 -1.38 -3.37 1.75
C GLY A 93 -2.04 -4.17 2.87
N VAL A 94 -1.53 -5.37 3.16
CA VAL A 94 -2.04 -6.18 4.29
C VAL A 94 -1.77 -5.51 5.63
N LEU A 95 -0.54 -5.03 5.85
CA LEU A 95 -0.15 -4.35 7.07
C LEU A 95 -0.92 -3.04 7.28
N HIS A 96 -1.23 -2.33 6.20
CA HIS A 96 -2.04 -1.12 6.23
C HIS A 96 -3.41 -1.35 6.86
N ILE A 97 -4.17 -2.34 6.39
CA ILE A 97 -5.50 -2.64 6.94
C ILE A 97 -5.39 -3.10 8.40
N ALA A 98 -4.41 -3.94 8.72
CA ALA A 98 -4.16 -4.36 10.09
C ALA A 98 -3.93 -3.14 11.00
N LEU A 99 -3.15 -2.16 10.55
CA LEU A 99 -2.85 -0.98 11.33
C LEU A 99 -4.05 -0.03 11.44
N VAL A 100 -4.75 0.26 10.34
CA VAL A 100 -5.93 1.12 10.32
C VAL A 100 -6.97 0.65 11.34
N HIS A 101 -7.26 -0.65 11.41
CA HIS A 101 -8.25 -1.18 12.35
C HIS A 101 -7.79 -1.09 13.82
N ASN A 102 -6.53 -1.42 14.10
CA ASN A 102 -6.03 -1.44 15.49
C ASN A 102 -5.72 -0.04 16.04
N VAL A 103 -5.29 0.89 15.19
CA VAL A 103 -5.00 2.27 15.61
C VAL A 103 -6.28 3.06 15.84
N SER A 104 -7.36 2.74 15.12
CA SER A 104 -8.66 3.40 15.29
C SER A 104 -9.16 3.38 16.74
N THR A 105 -9.00 2.23 17.40
CA THR A 105 -9.39 2.04 18.80
C THR A 105 -8.47 2.81 19.76
N LEU A 106 -7.17 2.91 19.45
CA LEU A 106 -6.20 3.56 20.32
C LEU A 106 -6.43 5.06 20.47
N HIS A 107 -6.83 5.73 19.38
CA HIS A 107 -7.14 7.16 19.41
C HIS A 107 -8.63 7.45 19.63
N GLY A 108 -9.47 6.42 19.89
CA GLY A 108 -10.90 6.59 20.18
C GLY A 108 -11.69 7.38 19.12
N GLY A 109 -11.30 7.29 17.85
CA GLY A 109 -11.93 8.07 16.77
C GLY A 109 -11.52 9.56 16.66
N LEU A 110 -10.64 10.07 17.54
CA LEU A 110 -10.18 11.46 17.47
C LEU A 110 -9.34 11.78 16.22
N ASN A 111 -8.67 10.78 15.66
CA ASN A 111 -7.96 10.92 14.39
C ASN A 111 -8.90 10.61 13.22
N LEU A 112 -9.50 11.66 12.67
CA LEU A 112 -10.37 11.56 11.47
C LEU A 112 -9.59 11.13 10.21
N TYR A 113 -8.26 11.31 10.21
CA TYR A 113 -7.37 10.90 9.13
C TYR A 113 -6.59 9.62 9.45
N ASN A 114 -7.24 8.68 10.15
CA ASN A 114 -6.63 7.41 10.57
C ASN A 114 -6.03 6.61 9.40
N SER A 115 -6.69 6.62 8.23
CA SER A 115 -6.18 5.92 7.05
C SER A 115 -4.81 6.45 6.62
N GLY A 116 -4.66 7.75 6.40
CA GLY A 116 -3.36 8.30 6.01
C GLY A 116 -2.31 8.30 7.12
N PHE A 117 -2.74 8.44 8.38
CA PHE A 117 -1.84 8.26 9.54
C PHE A 117 -1.24 6.85 9.54
N SER A 118 -2.07 5.83 9.37
CA SER A 118 -1.63 4.43 9.29
C SER A 118 -0.73 4.17 8.09
N THR A 119 -1.04 4.74 6.91
CA THR A 119 -0.15 4.69 5.73
C THR A 119 1.25 5.19 6.09
N GLY A 120 1.37 6.32 6.81
CA GLY A 120 2.64 6.88 7.23
C GLY A 120 3.41 5.97 8.19
N PHE A 121 2.74 5.36 9.16
CA PHE A 121 3.36 4.40 10.08
C PHE A 121 3.86 3.14 9.36
N VAL A 122 3.06 2.57 8.46
CA VAL A 122 3.47 1.40 7.68
C VAL A 122 4.70 1.73 6.83
N ALA A 123 4.72 2.89 6.17
CA ALA A 123 5.89 3.34 5.41
C ALA A 123 7.12 3.52 6.32
N GLY A 124 6.97 4.21 7.46
CA GLY A 124 8.05 4.48 8.40
C GLY A 124 8.69 3.23 9.00
N ILE A 125 7.92 2.14 9.16
CA ILE A 125 8.43 0.86 9.65
C ILE A 125 9.00 0.02 8.50
N LEU A 126 8.25 -0.12 7.40
CA LEU A 126 8.57 -1.09 6.36
C LEU A 126 9.76 -0.65 5.50
N VAL A 127 9.88 0.64 5.17
CA VAL A 127 10.97 1.17 4.36
C VAL A 127 12.36 0.87 4.96
N PRO A 128 12.68 1.23 6.22
CA PRO A 128 14.02 0.97 6.77
C PRO A 128 14.33 -0.53 6.88
N ILE A 129 13.33 -1.37 7.14
CA ILE A 129 13.48 -2.82 7.16
C ILE A 129 13.85 -3.33 5.77
N LEU A 130 13.09 -2.92 4.74
CA LEU A 130 13.32 -3.35 3.36
C LEU A 130 14.63 -2.82 2.78
N ASP A 131 15.04 -1.61 3.15
CA ASP A 131 16.34 -1.05 2.78
C ASP A 131 17.48 -1.91 3.31
N ASN A 132 17.42 -2.31 4.58
CA ASN A 132 18.44 -3.17 5.17
C ASN A 132 18.52 -4.53 4.43
N PHE A 133 17.39 -5.20 4.22
CA PHE A 133 17.36 -6.46 3.47
C PHE A 133 17.85 -6.33 2.02
N THR A 134 17.49 -5.23 1.35
CA THR A 134 17.85 -5.01 -0.06
C THR A 134 19.33 -4.63 -0.21
N ALA A 135 19.87 -3.84 0.72
CA ALA A 135 21.29 -3.52 0.80
C ALA A 135 22.13 -4.80 0.97
N VAL A 136 21.77 -5.65 1.93
CA VAL A 136 22.42 -6.95 2.16
C VAL A 136 22.35 -7.85 0.93
N ARG A 137 21.23 -7.85 0.21
CA ARG A 137 21.07 -8.63 -1.03
C ARG A 137 21.95 -8.12 -2.17
N LYS A 138 22.14 -6.79 -2.27
CA LYS A 138 22.99 -6.17 -3.30
C LYS A 138 24.47 -6.45 -3.05
N GLU A 139 24.89 -6.47 -1.79
CA GLU A 139 26.25 -6.88 -1.39
C GLU A 139 26.53 -8.35 -1.74
N LYS A 140 25.64 -9.29 -1.36
CA LYS A 140 25.79 -10.72 -1.70
C LYS A 140 25.93 -10.98 -3.20
N LYS A 141 25.05 -10.39 -4.03
CA LYS A 141 25.16 -10.51 -5.50
C LYS A 141 26.46 -9.94 -6.06
N THR A 142 27.00 -8.90 -5.44
CA THR A 142 28.27 -8.29 -5.87
C THR A 142 29.45 -9.18 -5.51
N LEU A 143 29.44 -9.78 -4.32
CA LEU A 143 30.43 -10.77 -3.87
C LEU A 143 30.42 -12.02 -4.76
N GLU A 144 29.26 -12.59 -5.06
CA GLU A 144 29.12 -13.75 -5.96
C GLU A 144 29.70 -13.46 -7.36
N LYS A 145 29.38 -12.31 -7.96
CA LYS A 145 29.95 -11.90 -9.25
C LYS A 145 31.48 -11.75 -9.21
N ARG A 146 32.04 -11.25 -8.10
CA ARG A 146 33.50 -11.15 -7.92
C ARG A 146 34.15 -12.53 -7.80
N ILE A 147 33.54 -13.48 -7.10
CA ILE A 147 34.03 -14.86 -6.96
C ILE A 147 34.01 -15.58 -8.32
N ILE A 148 32.90 -15.50 -9.07
CA ILE A 148 32.80 -16.10 -10.40
C ILE A 148 33.88 -15.52 -11.34
N LYS A 149 34.06 -14.19 -11.35
CA LYS A 149 35.09 -13.55 -12.17
C LYS A 149 36.52 -13.96 -11.78
N LYS A 150 36.77 -14.29 -10.51
CA LYS A 150 38.07 -14.77 -10.03
C LYS A 150 38.33 -16.23 -10.42
N ASN A 151 37.31 -17.09 -10.47
CA ASN A 151 37.45 -18.50 -10.84
C ASN A 151 37.55 -18.75 -12.36
N HIS A 152 37.22 -17.75 -13.19
CA HIS A 152 37.36 -17.81 -14.66
C HIS A 152 38.59 -17.03 -15.19
N ARG A 153 39.58 -16.74 -14.33
CA ARG A 153 40.91 -16.24 -14.70
C ARG A 153 41.95 -17.25 -14.27
#